data_AF-B1ZX58-F1
#
_entry.id   AF-B1ZX58-F1
#
_cell.length_a   1.000
_cell.length_b   1.000
_cell.length_c   1.000
_cell.angle_alpha   90.00
_cell.angle_beta   90.00
_cell.angle_gamma   90.00
#
_symmetry.space_group_name_H-M   'P 1'
#
loop_
_entity.id
_entity.type
_entity.pdbx_description
1 polymer ?
#
loop_
_entity_poly.entity_id
_entity_poly.type
_entity_poly.pdbx_seq_one_letter_code
_entity_poly.pdbx_strand_id
1 'polypeptide(L)'
;MHSFSEQCLDMARSMLAHNLESIQPDGTLLPVEGEQARSDEPGHVAFALGEFYRGTGETTLKGHDLIDLAARCITAQIFTEPATENGLAYAALGLLCFGPSKERNPVWERLVEETRERIDKALLHRSDYDNHWQAFNIAKAVARFSFGLSKKDETSRLIERMCDRIQQTSSAGFFDDATTGFGGNFNLYGVMTFVFTRSALQLHANSGVRDRKLPTLRTYAEKYIRMMPDLVRADGLGWAFGRACGAYGQMHCISLILQGLRDGWIPDDQKTKYFDILRRLFLFFYGTYLDQEHGYLDLRDQERTAYERHTTRMANFDAARYLCQWSRLAKTVQLPAGTPKTEPIRTSGRFVIFDKSNRKEQGLFLYRDAESGLHAQIPLVSSGSHLTSDTLPFPHTPGVFDWPNNVYLPIMLPELTFGDQVTLPAFYGKNCVTGLGLRNSFYFRYEQPELINTNEELVRNLGSVKVQWTFSGNKISAEFAYLVKQQVQLDKFRYALAIAAPHSTYRLPGSLTLGPQGHRCTVAKDDFQATWRETEVVSADATYRTNYGKIHYLQYLVRDHPLIMRPGHVYRLIVNFDPDVALIDS
;
A
#
# COMPACT_ATOMS: atom_id res chain seq x y z
N MET A 1 12.22 -23.29 4.33
CA MET A 1 12.50 -22.30 3.27
C MET A 1 12.70 -22.91 1.89
N HIS A 2 13.28 -24.11 1.75
CA HIS A 2 13.47 -24.74 0.44
C HIS A 2 12.16 -24.94 -0.34
N SER A 3 11.17 -25.62 0.26
CA SER A 3 9.85 -25.82 -0.36
C SER A 3 9.15 -24.51 -0.72
N PHE A 4 9.24 -23.46 0.12
CA PHE A 4 8.72 -22.12 -0.21
C PHE A 4 9.43 -21.50 -1.42
N SER A 5 10.75 -21.69 -1.53
CA SER A 5 11.54 -21.19 -2.65
C SER A 5 11.15 -21.87 -3.97
N GLU A 6 10.96 -23.18 -3.96
CA GLU A 6 10.51 -23.96 -5.12
C GLU A 6 9.09 -23.52 -5.53
N GLN A 7 8.16 -23.49 -4.58
CA GLN A 7 6.78 -23.04 -4.82
C GLN A 7 6.74 -21.64 -5.46
N CYS A 8 7.51 -20.68 -4.93
CA CYS A 8 7.59 -19.34 -5.52
C CYS A 8 8.09 -19.39 -6.98
N LEU A 9 9.11 -20.20 -7.27
CA LEU A 9 9.69 -20.26 -8.61
C LEU A 9 8.75 -20.94 -9.62
N ASP A 10 8.04 -21.99 -9.20
CA ASP A 10 7.06 -22.67 -10.05
C ASP A 10 5.88 -21.75 -10.39
N MET A 11 5.38 -20.99 -9.42
CA MET A 11 4.35 -19.99 -9.65
C MET A 11 4.84 -18.86 -10.56
N ALA A 12 6.07 -18.38 -10.37
CA ALA A 12 6.66 -17.36 -11.25
C ALA A 12 6.75 -17.86 -12.70
N ARG A 13 7.19 -19.11 -12.89
CA ARG A 13 7.24 -19.76 -14.21
C ARG A 13 5.86 -19.84 -14.85
N SER A 14 4.87 -20.32 -14.10
CA SER A 14 3.49 -20.42 -14.60
C SER A 14 2.97 -19.05 -15.01
N MET A 15 3.14 -18.04 -14.15
CA MET A 15 2.64 -16.69 -14.39
C MET A 15 3.29 -16.02 -15.58
N LEU A 16 4.61 -16.16 -15.75
CA LEU A 16 5.29 -15.68 -16.95
C LEU A 16 4.77 -16.40 -18.19
N ALA A 17 4.75 -17.73 -18.17
CA ALA A 17 4.33 -18.55 -19.31
C ALA A 17 2.95 -18.15 -19.87
N HIS A 18 1.99 -17.79 -19.03
CA HIS A 18 0.65 -17.35 -19.45
C HIS A 18 0.59 -15.90 -19.94
N ASN A 19 1.61 -15.08 -19.67
CA ASN A 19 1.62 -13.67 -20.03
C ASN A 19 2.62 -13.31 -21.13
N LEU A 20 3.56 -14.19 -21.52
CA LEU A 20 4.56 -13.87 -22.56
C LEU A 20 3.93 -13.52 -23.92
N GLU A 21 2.80 -14.13 -24.27
CA GLU A 21 2.09 -13.86 -25.52
C GLU A 21 1.50 -12.45 -25.60
N SER A 22 1.36 -11.74 -24.47
CA SER A 22 0.91 -10.34 -24.49
C SER A 22 2.00 -9.36 -24.95
N ILE A 23 3.25 -9.80 -25.09
CA ILE A 23 4.36 -8.97 -25.55
C ILE A 23 4.32 -8.90 -27.08
N GLN A 24 4.08 -7.70 -27.60
CA GLN A 24 3.99 -7.44 -29.04
C GLN A 24 5.38 -7.46 -29.71
N PRO A 25 5.44 -7.60 -31.05
CA PRO A 25 6.71 -7.60 -31.77
C PRO A 25 7.59 -6.37 -31.54
N ASP A 26 6.98 -5.22 -31.28
CA ASP A 26 7.66 -3.95 -30.97
C ASP A 26 8.06 -3.80 -29.49
N GLY A 27 7.71 -4.77 -28.63
CA GLY A 27 7.99 -4.76 -27.20
C GLY A 27 6.92 -4.08 -26.33
N THR A 28 5.86 -3.53 -26.93
CA THR A 28 4.70 -3.02 -26.20
C THR A 28 3.82 -4.17 -25.69
N LEU A 29 2.85 -3.87 -24.81
CA LEU A 29 2.02 -4.88 -24.16
C LEU A 29 0.57 -4.77 -24.62
N LEU A 30 -0.03 -5.91 -24.94
CA LEU A 30 -1.47 -6.03 -25.13
C LEU A 30 -2.17 -5.98 -23.76
N PRO A 31 -3.10 -5.04 -23.53
CA PRO A 31 -3.82 -4.97 -22.27
C PRO A 31 -4.72 -6.20 -22.08
N VAL A 32 -5.16 -6.43 -20.84
CA VAL A 32 -6.29 -7.32 -20.58
C VAL A 32 -7.57 -6.63 -21.09
N GLU A 33 -8.55 -7.42 -21.53
CA GLU A 33 -9.85 -6.89 -21.97
C GLU A 33 -10.46 -5.95 -20.92
N GLY A 34 -10.92 -4.77 -21.36
CA GLY A 34 -11.49 -3.75 -20.48
C GLY A 34 -10.48 -2.86 -19.76
N GLU A 35 -9.17 -3.12 -19.88
CA GLU A 35 -8.11 -2.25 -19.36
C GLU A 35 -7.37 -1.49 -20.47
N GLN A 36 -6.67 -0.43 -20.08
CA GLN A 36 -5.76 0.32 -20.96
C GLN A 36 -4.31 -0.02 -20.61
N ALA A 37 -3.49 -0.26 -21.62
CA ALA A 37 -2.06 -0.46 -21.43
C ALA A 37 -1.41 0.83 -20.95
N ARG A 38 -0.41 0.70 -20.09
CA ARG A 38 0.43 1.82 -19.68
C ARG A 38 1.75 1.83 -20.43
N SER A 39 2.27 3.02 -20.67
CA SER A 39 3.53 3.23 -21.38
C SER A 39 4.79 2.84 -20.58
N ASP A 40 4.65 2.48 -19.31
CA ASP A 40 5.73 2.01 -18.44
C ASP A 40 5.75 0.49 -18.23
N GLU A 41 4.74 -0.25 -18.71
CA GLU A 41 4.66 -1.71 -18.61
C GLU A 41 5.85 -2.46 -19.23
N PRO A 42 6.40 -2.06 -20.40
CA PRO A 42 7.56 -2.74 -20.97
C PRO A 42 8.75 -2.81 -20.01
N GLY A 43 8.99 -1.75 -19.23
CA GLY A 43 10.03 -1.75 -18.21
C GLY A 43 9.80 -2.79 -17.12
N HIS A 44 8.56 -2.91 -16.62
CA HIS A 44 8.19 -3.90 -15.62
C HIS A 44 8.39 -5.34 -16.14
N VAL A 45 8.01 -5.59 -17.39
CA VAL A 45 8.20 -6.88 -18.07
C VAL A 45 9.68 -7.23 -18.17
N ALA A 46 10.51 -6.30 -18.66
CA ALA A 46 11.96 -6.51 -18.77
C ALA A 46 12.58 -6.89 -17.41
N PHE A 47 12.11 -6.27 -16.31
CA PHE A 47 12.60 -6.62 -14.97
C PHE A 47 12.12 -7.98 -14.49
N ALA A 48 10.88 -8.36 -14.79
CA ALA A 48 10.35 -9.69 -14.48
C ALA A 48 11.12 -10.80 -15.20
N LEU A 49 11.34 -10.65 -16.51
CA LEU A 49 12.16 -11.57 -17.31
C LEU A 49 13.58 -11.67 -16.78
N GLY A 50 14.16 -10.53 -16.41
CA GLY A 50 15.49 -10.45 -15.81
C GLY A 50 15.59 -11.21 -14.47
N GLU A 51 14.66 -11.01 -13.54
CA GLU A 51 14.70 -11.74 -12.26
C GLU A 51 14.42 -13.24 -12.43
N PHE A 52 13.61 -13.64 -13.43
CA PHE A 52 13.45 -15.05 -13.79
C PHE A 52 14.75 -15.64 -14.32
N TYR A 53 15.43 -14.96 -15.24
CA TYR A 53 16.76 -15.37 -15.73
C TYR A 53 17.76 -15.49 -14.58
N ARG A 54 17.79 -14.55 -13.63
CA ARG A 54 18.66 -14.66 -12.44
C ARG A 54 18.30 -15.82 -11.52
N GLY A 55 17.03 -16.19 -11.47
CA GLY A 55 16.53 -17.27 -10.62
C GLY A 55 16.80 -18.67 -11.18
N THR A 56 16.84 -18.80 -12.52
CA THR A 56 16.83 -20.09 -13.23
C THR A 56 18.04 -20.30 -14.15
N GLY A 57 18.61 -19.24 -14.70
CA GLY A 57 19.58 -19.29 -15.81
C GLY A 57 18.94 -19.59 -17.17
N GLU A 58 17.61 -19.70 -17.25
CA GLU A 58 16.92 -20.06 -18.47
C GLU A 58 16.77 -18.88 -19.41
N THR A 59 17.08 -19.12 -20.69
CA THR A 59 16.96 -18.13 -21.77
C THR A 59 15.71 -18.31 -22.61
N THR A 60 14.95 -19.38 -22.39
CA THR A 60 13.70 -19.67 -23.11
C THR A 60 12.61 -20.12 -22.14
N LEU A 61 11.35 -19.81 -22.47
CA LEU A 61 10.18 -20.30 -21.74
C LEU A 61 9.02 -20.47 -22.71
N LYS A 62 8.41 -21.66 -22.75
CA LYS A 62 7.30 -22.00 -23.66
C LYS A 62 7.59 -21.67 -25.14
N GLY A 63 8.83 -21.84 -25.58
CA GLY A 63 9.27 -21.55 -26.95
C GLY A 63 9.56 -20.09 -27.25
N HIS A 64 9.35 -19.17 -26.29
CA HIS A 64 9.76 -17.78 -26.41
C HIS A 64 11.21 -17.60 -25.98
N ASP A 65 11.95 -16.78 -26.73
CA ASP A 65 13.30 -16.31 -26.38
C ASP A 65 13.19 -15.13 -25.39
N LEU A 66 13.60 -15.35 -24.15
CA LEU A 66 13.48 -14.36 -23.07
C LEU A 66 14.47 -13.20 -23.24
N ILE A 67 15.63 -13.44 -23.85
CA ILE A 67 16.63 -12.40 -24.11
C ILE A 67 16.08 -11.45 -25.17
N ASP A 68 15.50 -12.00 -26.24
CA ASP A 68 14.90 -11.23 -27.32
C ASP A 68 13.68 -10.43 -26.85
N LEU A 69 12.77 -11.03 -26.06
CA LEU A 69 11.64 -10.33 -25.46
C LEU A 69 12.09 -9.19 -24.53
N ALA A 70 13.08 -9.44 -23.66
CA ALA A 70 13.62 -8.40 -22.79
C ALA A 70 14.23 -7.23 -23.60
N ALA A 71 14.95 -7.53 -24.68
CA ALA A 71 15.51 -6.51 -25.57
C ALA A 71 14.41 -5.65 -26.21
N ARG A 72 13.35 -6.27 -26.74
CA ARG A 72 12.20 -5.57 -27.32
C ARG A 72 11.51 -4.66 -26.30
N CYS A 73 11.21 -5.17 -25.11
CA CYS A 73 10.56 -4.38 -24.07
C CYS A 73 11.43 -3.20 -23.60
N ILE A 74 12.75 -3.39 -23.50
CA ILE A 74 13.68 -2.29 -23.20
C ILE A 74 13.67 -1.26 -24.33
N THR A 75 13.71 -1.68 -25.59
CA THR A 75 13.59 -0.77 -26.73
C THR A 75 12.27 0.01 -26.66
N ALA A 76 11.12 -0.66 -26.51
CA ALA A 76 9.83 0.01 -26.36
C ALA A 76 9.83 1.05 -25.23
N GLN A 77 10.40 0.70 -24.08
CA GLN A 77 10.45 1.58 -22.92
C GLN A 77 11.30 2.84 -23.16
N ILE A 78 12.45 2.68 -23.82
CA ILE A 78 13.41 3.77 -24.07
C ILE A 78 12.87 4.75 -25.12
N PHE A 79 12.02 4.29 -26.03
CA PHE A 79 11.39 5.10 -27.07
C PHE A 79 10.01 5.64 -26.66
N THR A 80 9.59 5.44 -25.42
CA THR A 80 8.35 6.00 -24.89
C THR A 80 8.43 7.53 -24.79
N GLU A 81 7.46 8.23 -25.39
CA GLU A 81 7.34 9.69 -25.35
C GLU A 81 5.95 10.10 -24.80
N PRO A 82 5.88 10.92 -23.72
CA PRO A 82 6.99 11.40 -22.90
C PRO A 82 7.62 10.26 -22.09
N ALA A 83 8.91 10.41 -21.76
CA ALA A 83 9.64 9.42 -20.98
C ALA A 83 8.96 9.13 -19.63
N THR A 84 8.80 7.85 -19.30
CA THR A 84 8.25 7.40 -18.01
C THR A 84 9.37 6.97 -17.07
N GLU A 85 9.60 7.74 -16.01
CA GLU A 85 10.74 7.54 -15.10
C GLU A 85 10.72 6.18 -14.37
N ASN A 86 9.55 5.65 -14.07
CA ASN A 86 9.40 4.34 -13.45
C ASN A 86 9.68 3.23 -14.46
N GLY A 87 9.05 3.26 -15.65
CA GLY A 87 9.34 2.31 -16.72
C GLY A 87 10.82 2.23 -17.03
N LEU A 88 11.49 3.39 -17.15
CA LEU A 88 12.94 3.47 -17.33
C LEU A 88 13.73 2.82 -16.18
N ALA A 89 13.36 3.05 -14.93
CA ALA A 89 14.02 2.44 -13.78
C ALA A 89 13.86 0.91 -13.74
N TYR A 90 12.67 0.40 -14.04
CA TYR A 90 12.43 -1.05 -14.13
C TYR A 90 13.20 -1.67 -15.30
N ALA A 91 13.17 -1.06 -16.49
CA ALA A 91 13.95 -1.50 -17.65
C ALA A 91 15.46 -1.52 -17.35
N ALA A 92 15.97 -0.52 -16.63
CA ALA A 92 17.37 -0.42 -16.25
C ALA A 92 17.79 -1.58 -15.33
N LEU A 93 16.96 -1.93 -14.33
CA LEU A 93 17.21 -3.09 -13.48
C LEU A 93 17.03 -4.41 -14.22
N GLY A 94 16.05 -4.51 -15.13
CA GLY A 94 15.87 -5.65 -16.00
C GLY A 94 17.08 -5.93 -16.87
N LEU A 95 17.64 -4.89 -17.50
CA LEU A 95 18.89 -4.99 -18.26
C LEU A 95 20.04 -5.52 -17.38
N LEU A 96 20.22 -4.99 -16.16
CA LEU A 96 21.26 -5.45 -15.23
C LEU A 96 21.11 -6.91 -14.80
N CYS A 97 19.89 -7.45 -14.80
CA CYS A 97 19.67 -8.82 -14.38
C CYS A 97 20.38 -9.85 -15.29
N PHE A 98 20.60 -9.50 -16.55
CA PHE A 98 21.33 -10.33 -17.52
C PHE A 98 22.86 -10.15 -17.43
N GLY A 99 23.34 -9.31 -16.51
CA GLY A 99 24.76 -9.09 -16.24
C GLY A 99 25.12 -7.60 -16.26
N PRO A 100 26.05 -7.15 -15.41
CA PRO A 100 26.43 -5.73 -15.34
C PRO A 100 27.40 -5.30 -16.44
N SER A 101 28.07 -6.23 -17.14
CA SER A 101 29.04 -5.90 -18.20
C SER A 101 28.38 -5.93 -19.58
N LYS A 102 28.61 -4.89 -20.39
CA LYS A 102 28.17 -4.81 -21.79
C LYS A 102 28.65 -6.00 -22.64
N GLU A 103 29.87 -6.47 -22.38
CA GLU A 103 30.54 -7.55 -23.15
C GLU A 103 30.01 -8.95 -22.83
N ARG A 104 29.20 -9.09 -21.77
CA ARG A 104 28.66 -10.38 -21.32
C ARG A 104 27.16 -10.34 -21.08
N ASN A 105 26.50 -9.28 -21.52
CA ASN A 105 25.08 -9.10 -21.34
C ASN A 105 24.39 -9.44 -22.68
N PRO A 106 23.72 -10.60 -22.77
CA PRO A 106 23.14 -11.06 -24.03
C PRO A 106 22.00 -10.15 -24.52
N VAL A 107 21.30 -9.45 -23.62
CA VAL A 107 20.29 -8.46 -24.00
C VAL A 107 20.95 -7.25 -24.62
N TRP A 108 22.04 -6.74 -24.04
CA TRP A 108 22.79 -5.60 -24.58
C TRP A 108 23.32 -5.88 -25.99
N GLU A 109 23.83 -7.08 -26.25
CA GLU A 109 24.29 -7.52 -27.57
C GLU A 109 23.17 -7.51 -28.61
N ARG A 110 21.94 -7.82 -28.19
CA ARG A 110 20.74 -7.85 -29.03
C ARG A 110 20.22 -6.45 -29.39
N LEU A 111 20.46 -5.45 -28.54
CA LEU A 111 20.01 -4.08 -28.77
C LEU A 111 20.73 -3.46 -29.97
N VAL A 112 19.98 -2.75 -30.81
CA VAL A 112 20.55 -1.94 -31.90
C VAL A 112 21.27 -0.71 -31.34
N GLU A 113 22.22 -0.17 -32.11
CA GLU A 113 23.08 0.93 -31.65
C GLU A 113 22.28 2.17 -31.22
N GLU A 114 21.24 2.54 -31.96
CA GLU A 114 20.36 3.66 -31.59
C GLU A 114 19.73 3.46 -30.19
N THR A 115 19.30 2.24 -29.86
CA THR A 115 18.72 1.97 -28.55
C THR A 115 19.77 2.12 -27.45
N ARG A 116 21.00 1.64 -27.69
CA ARG A 116 22.12 1.76 -26.73
C ARG A 116 22.48 3.22 -26.46
N GLU A 117 22.53 4.04 -27.49
CA GLU A 117 22.79 5.48 -27.37
C GLU A 117 21.67 6.20 -26.59
N ARG A 118 20.40 5.85 -26.87
CA ARG A 118 19.26 6.42 -26.14
C ARG A 118 19.22 5.99 -24.68
N ILE A 119 19.59 4.75 -24.35
CA ILE A 119 19.73 4.28 -22.96
C ILE A 119 20.71 5.18 -22.20
N ASP A 120 21.86 5.49 -22.77
CA ASP A 120 22.84 6.37 -22.14
C ASP A 120 22.21 7.75 -21.81
N LYS A 121 21.55 8.37 -22.81
CA LYS A 121 20.89 9.68 -22.61
C LYS A 121 19.76 9.62 -21.58
N ALA A 122 18.89 8.63 -21.65
CA ALA A 122 17.71 8.51 -20.78
C ALA A 122 18.08 8.24 -19.31
N LEU A 123 19.15 7.45 -19.05
CA LEU A 123 19.62 7.16 -17.69
C LEU A 123 20.42 8.32 -17.07
N LEU A 124 20.92 9.25 -17.89
CA LEU A 124 21.57 10.47 -17.43
C LEU A 124 20.55 11.48 -16.88
N HIS A 125 19.41 11.66 -17.55
CA HIS A 125 18.37 12.59 -17.12
C HIS A 125 17.79 12.19 -15.76
N ARG A 126 17.73 13.12 -14.81
CA ARG A 126 17.14 12.90 -13.48
C ARG A 126 16.48 14.17 -12.98
N SER A 127 15.20 14.06 -12.65
CA SER A 127 14.50 15.08 -11.87
C SER A 127 14.83 14.91 -10.38
N ASP A 128 14.71 15.98 -9.60
CA ASP A 128 14.92 15.92 -8.16
C ASP A 128 13.59 15.65 -7.44
N TYR A 129 13.41 14.43 -6.94
CA TYR A 129 12.13 13.96 -6.38
C TYR A 129 12.15 13.89 -4.85
N ASP A 130 11.17 14.49 -4.21
CA ASP A 130 10.95 14.42 -2.76
C ASP A 130 10.05 13.27 -2.30
N ASN A 131 9.52 12.49 -3.24
CA ASN A 131 8.61 11.37 -3.04
C ASN A 131 9.23 10.04 -3.53
N HIS A 132 8.42 8.97 -3.62
CA HIS A 132 8.89 7.62 -3.97
C HIS A 132 9.62 7.51 -5.31
N TRP A 133 9.45 8.46 -6.23
CA TRP A 133 10.17 8.50 -7.51
C TRP A 133 11.69 8.59 -7.33
N GLN A 134 12.16 9.03 -6.16
CA GLN A 134 13.58 9.00 -5.82
C GLN A 134 14.17 7.58 -5.82
N ALA A 135 13.38 6.53 -5.54
CA ALA A 135 13.82 5.14 -5.67
C ALA A 135 14.17 4.78 -7.12
N PHE A 136 13.44 5.33 -8.08
CA PHE A 136 13.66 5.12 -9.51
C PHE A 136 14.94 5.83 -9.98
N ASN A 137 15.20 7.05 -9.50
CA ASN A 137 16.49 7.72 -9.71
C ASN A 137 17.68 6.88 -9.22
N ILE A 138 17.54 6.23 -8.05
CA ILE A 138 18.58 5.35 -7.50
C ILE A 138 18.81 4.15 -8.41
N ALA A 139 17.75 3.50 -8.90
CA ALA A 139 17.87 2.39 -9.83
C ALA A 139 18.54 2.77 -11.16
N LYS A 140 18.19 3.93 -11.73
CA LYS A 140 18.87 4.49 -12.92
C LYS A 140 20.35 4.75 -12.64
N ALA A 141 20.70 5.24 -11.44
CA ALA A 141 22.09 5.46 -11.02
C ALA A 141 22.89 4.16 -10.96
N VAL A 142 22.32 3.14 -10.32
CA VAL A 142 22.89 1.80 -10.21
C VAL A 142 23.20 1.25 -11.60
N ALA A 143 22.23 1.29 -12.53
CA ALA A 143 22.40 0.78 -13.88
C ALA A 143 23.44 1.55 -14.68
N ARG A 144 23.38 2.89 -14.65
CA ARG A 144 24.33 3.73 -15.37
C ARG A 144 25.78 3.47 -14.94
N PHE A 145 26.03 3.39 -13.63
CA PHE A 145 27.37 3.09 -13.12
C PHE A 145 27.78 1.64 -13.43
N SER A 146 26.89 0.68 -13.17
CA SER A 146 27.20 -0.74 -13.32
C SER A 146 27.51 -1.14 -14.76
N PHE A 147 26.84 -0.54 -15.76
CA PHE A 147 27.14 -0.72 -17.18
C PHE A 147 28.34 0.09 -17.71
N GLY A 148 29.01 0.87 -16.85
CA GLY A 148 30.13 1.72 -17.29
C GLY A 148 29.70 2.90 -18.17
N LEU A 149 28.43 3.30 -18.14
CA LEU A 149 27.93 4.52 -18.80
C LEU A 149 28.31 5.79 -18.04
N SER A 150 28.80 5.66 -16.80
CA SER A 150 29.37 6.73 -16.01
C SER A 150 30.63 6.24 -15.28
N LYS A 151 31.65 7.10 -15.23
CA LYS A 151 32.83 6.89 -14.36
C LYS A 151 32.55 7.21 -12.89
N LYS A 152 31.51 8.01 -12.64
CA LYS A 152 31.14 8.47 -11.29
C LYS A 152 29.90 7.72 -10.82
N ASP A 153 30.03 7.07 -9.66
CA ASP A 153 28.91 6.48 -8.94
C ASP A 153 28.21 7.53 -8.08
N GLU A 154 26.91 7.71 -8.31
CA GLU A 154 26.07 8.68 -7.59
C GLU A 154 25.07 8.01 -6.64
N THR A 155 25.02 6.68 -6.63
CA THR A 155 24.05 5.87 -5.90
C THR A 155 24.02 6.23 -4.43
N SER A 156 25.21 6.37 -3.82
CA SER A 156 25.35 6.71 -2.40
C SER A 156 24.74 8.07 -2.05
N ARG A 157 24.98 9.08 -2.90
CA ARG A 157 24.48 10.44 -2.71
C ARG A 157 22.97 10.51 -2.83
N LEU A 158 22.38 9.74 -3.75
CA LEU A 158 20.94 9.71 -3.95
C LEU A 158 20.19 9.03 -2.81
N ILE A 159 20.79 7.98 -2.23
CA ILE A 159 20.28 7.34 -1.01
C ILE A 159 20.38 8.29 0.18
N GLU A 160 21.50 9.00 0.34
CA GLU A 160 21.66 10.01 1.39
C GLU A 160 20.59 11.09 1.27
N ARG A 161 20.39 11.65 0.07
CA ARG A 161 19.34 12.64 -0.18
C ARG A 161 17.94 12.13 0.17
N MET A 162 17.63 10.89 -0.20
CA MET A 162 16.36 10.26 0.16
C MET A 162 16.20 10.19 1.68
N CYS A 163 17.25 9.81 2.42
CA CYS A 163 17.24 9.74 3.87
C CYS A 163 17.12 11.12 4.52
N ASP A 164 17.82 12.14 4.01
CA ASP A 164 17.75 13.51 4.50
C ASP A 164 16.32 14.07 4.37
N ARG A 165 15.64 13.77 3.26
CA ARG A 165 14.24 14.16 3.02
C ARG A 165 13.27 13.50 3.99
N ILE A 166 13.47 12.23 4.30
CA ILE A 166 12.70 11.53 5.34
C ILE A 166 12.86 12.25 6.68
N GLN A 167 14.07 12.65 7.05
CA GLN A 167 14.31 13.38 8.31
C GLN A 167 13.66 14.76 8.34
N GLN A 168 13.52 15.42 7.19
CA GLN A 168 12.89 16.73 7.08
C GLN A 168 11.36 16.67 7.20
N THR A 169 10.74 15.57 6.78
CA THR A 169 9.28 15.44 6.63
C THR A 169 8.64 14.55 7.68
N SER A 170 9.43 13.74 8.40
CA SER A 170 8.92 12.82 9.41
C SER A 170 9.81 12.81 10.65
N SER A 171 9.26 13.26 11.78
CA SER A 171 9.96 13.21 13.07
C SER A 171 10.22 11.78 13.57
N ALA A 172 9.47 10.80 13.07
CA ALA A 172 9.66 9.38 13.40
C ALA A 172 10.37 8.60 12.29
N GLY A 173 10.84 9.23 11.21
CA GLY A 173 11.59 8.60 10.12
C GLY A 173 10.79 7.63 9.25
N PHE A 174 9.49 7.86 9.10
CA PHE A 174 8.66 7.22 8.07
C PHE A 174 8.71 8.03 6.78
N PHE A 175 8.44 7.38 5.65
CA PHE A 175 8.56 8.02 4.35
C PHE A 175 7.28 8.78 4.03
N ASP A 176 7.37 10.11 3.94
CA ASP A 176 6.28 10.96 3.50
C ASP A 176 6.27 11.00 1.97
N ASP A 177 5.20 10.47 1.35
CA ASP A 177 5.03 10.44 -0.10
C ASP A 177 4.23 11.63 -0.64
N ALA A 178 4.13 12.71 0.15
CA ALA A 178 3.44 13.93 -0.26
C ALA A 178 4.35 14.79 -1.15
N THR A 179 3.76 15.33 -2.22
CA THR A 179 4.44 16.25 -3.14
C THR A 179 4.05 17.71 -2.93
N THR A 180 3.00 17.95 -2.16
CA THR A 180 2.38 19.27 -1.96
C THR A 180 1.70 19.35 -0.58
N GLY A 181 1.25 20.55 -0.21
CA GLY A 181 0.46 20.77 1.00
C GLY A 181 1.27 20.67 2.29
N PHE A 182 0.61 20.28 3.39
CA PHE A 182 1.25 20.13 4.70
C PHE A 182 2.08 18.85 4.83
N GLY A 183 2.17 18.03 3.79
CA GLY A 183 2.80 16.72 3.83
C GLY A 183 1.99 15.68 4.63
N GLY A 184 2.55 14.49 4.75
CA GLY A 184 2.07 13.42 5.60
C GLY A 184 1.29 12.33 4.89
N ASN A 185 1.57 12.10 3.61
CA ASN A 185 0.97 11.04 2.83
C ASN A 185 1.76 9.74 3.07
N PHE A 186 1.63 9.21 4.29
CA PHE A 186 2.27 7.97 4.69
C PHE A 186 1.43 6.78 4.21
N ASN A 187 1.85 6.14 3.13
CA ASN A 187 1.15 5.02 2.51
C ASN A 187 2.14 3.91 2.11
N LEU A 188 1.67 2.93 1.34
CA LEU A 188 2.47 1.79 0.92
C LEU A 188 3.74 2.15 0.13
N TYR A 189 3.78 3.29 -0.56
CA TYR A 189 4.94 3.72 -1.33
C TYR A 189 6.18 3.97 -0.46
N GLY A 190 6.00 4.22 0.84
CA GLY A 190 7.10 4.21 1.80
C GLY A 190 7.78 2.84 1.89
N VAL A 191 7.00 1.75 1.98
CA VAL A 191 7.52 0.38 1.98
C VAL A 191 8.15 0.02 0.63
N MET A 192 7.46 0.37 -0.47
CA MET A 192 7.95 0.16 -1.84
C MET A 192 9.33 0.78 -2.04
N THR A 193 9.54 2.02 -1.58
CA THR A 193 10.80 2.75 -1.73
C THR A 193 11.99 1.97 -1.17
N PHE A 194 11.87 1.39 0.03
CA PHE A 194 12.94 0.57 0.62
C PHE A 194 13.13 -0.76 -0.11
N VAL A 195 12.03 -1.46 -0.41
CA VAL A 195 12.05 -2.74 -1.13
C VAL A 195 12.73 -2.60 -2.50
N PHE A 196 12.41 -1.53 -3.22
CA PHE A 196 12.93 -1.26 -4.56
C PHE A 196 14.39 -0.79 -4.51
N THR A 197 14.72 0.15 -3.62
CA THR A 197 16.10 0.64 -3.44
C THR A 197 17.06 -0.48 -3.05
N ARG A 198 16.64 -1.38 -2.15
CA ARG A 198 17.43 -2.56 -1.78
C ARG A 198 17.63 -3.47 -2.99
N SER A 199 16.57 -3.71 -3.77
CA SER A 199 16.64 -4.54 -4.98
C SER A 199 17.62 -3.97 -6.01
N ALA A 200 17.63 -2.64 -6.19
CA ALA A 200 18.60 -1.96 -7.03
C ALA A 200 20.04 -2.17 -6.52
N LEU A 201 20.30 -1.96 -5.22
CA LEU A 201 21.63 -2.20 -4.62
C LEU A 201 22.12 -3.64 -4.79
N GLN A 202 21.21 -4.62 -4.83
CA GLN A 202 21.55 -6.04 -5.05
C GLN A 202 22.04 -6.32 -6.49
N LEU A 203 21.76 -5.44 -7.44
CA LEU A 203 22.21 -5.49 -8.84
C LEU A 203 23.42 -4.58 -9.11
N HIS A 204 23.90 -3.84 -8.11
CA HIS A 204 25.01 -2.91 -8.26
C HIS A 204 26.34 -3.66 -8.52
N ALA A 205 27.10 -3.24 -9.54
CA ALA A 205 28.37 -3.88 -9.89
C ALA A 205 29.44 -3.76 -8.79
N ASN A 206 29.41 -2.67 -8.00
CA ASN A 206 30.29 -2.50 -6.84
C ASN A 206 29.58 -2.97 -5.56
N SER A 207 29.95 -4.15 -5.06
CA SER A 207 29.42 -4.70 -3.81
C SER A 207 29.71 -3.85 -2.57
N GLY A 208 30.82 -3.10 -2.56
CA GLY A 208 31.17 -2.22 -1.44
C GLY A 208 30.22 -1.04 -1.25
N VAL A 209 29.47 -0.64 -2.27
CA VAL A 209 28.40 0.37 -2.14
C VAL A 209 27.19 -0.22 -1.43
N ARG A 210 26.78 -1.42 -1.82
CA ARG A 210 25.71 -2.17 -1.15
C ARG A 210 26.03 -2.36 0.34
N ASP A 211 27.21 -2.88 0.65
CA ASP A 211 27.58 -3.22 2.03
C ASP A 211 27.63 -1.97 2.93
N ARG A 212 28.02 -0.81 2.38
CA ARG A 212 27.99 0.48 3.09
C ARG A 212 26.58 1.08 3.24
N LYS A 213 25.67 0.84 2.30
CA LYS A 213 24.34 1.51 2.26
C LYS A 213 23.20 0.70 2.84
N LEU A 214 23.32 -0.62 2.94
CA LEU A 214 22.32 -1.44 3.66
C LEU A 214 22.12 -0.98 5.12
N PRO A 215 23.16 -0.66 5.92
CA PRO A 215 22.97 -0.09 7.25
C PRO A 215 22.24 1.26 7.26
N THR A 216 22.45 2.10 6.25
CA THR A 216 21.73 3.38 6.12
C THR A 216 20.23 3.16 5.89
N LEU A 217 19.87 2.23 4.99
CA LEU A 217 18.46 1.89 4.73
C LEU A 217 17.80 1.23 5.95
N ARG A 218 18.53 0.35 6.64
CA ARG A 218 18.08 -0.36 7.85
C ARG A 218 17.47 0.59 8.89
N THR A 219 18.09 1.74 9.13
CA THR A 219 17.62 2.76 10.09
C THR A 219 16.16 3.16 9.90
N TYR A 220 15.67 3.15 8.66
CA TYR A 220 14.31 3.53 8.31
C TYR A 220 13.43 2.30 8.02
N ALA A 221 13.95 1.31 7.29
CA ALA A 221 13.22 0.09 6.94
C ALA A 221 12.80 -0.72 8.19
N GLU A 222 13.63 -0.75 9.25
CA GLU A 222 13.28 -1.42 10.50
C GLU A 222 12.00 -0.87 11.15
N LYS A 223 11.67 0.39 10.92
CA LYS A 223 10.46 1.00 11.52
C LYS A 223 9.20 0.34 10.98
N TYR A 224 9.16 0.08 9.67
CA TYR A 224 8.08 -0.68 9.04
C TYR A 224 8.08 -2.14 9.47
N ILE A 225 9.25 -2.78 9.57
CA ILE A 225 9.37 -4.17 10.06
C ILE A 225 8.78 -4.29 11.46
N ARG A 226 9.13 -3.39 12.38
CA ARG A 226 8.65 -3.38 13.78
C ARG A 226 7.14 -3.20 13.91
N MET A 227 6.46 -2.67 12.89
CA MET A 227 5.00 -2.59 12.87
C MET A 227 4.33 -3.90 12.47
N MET A 228 4.99 -4.78 11.71
CA MET A 228 4.37 -5.99 11.14
C MET A 228 3.69 -6.91 12.17
N PRO A 229 4.24 -7.14 13.38
CA PRO A 229 3.56 -7.98 14.38
C PRO A 229 2.21 -7.44 14.86
N ASP A 230 2.04 -6.12 14.83
CA ASP A 230 0.81 -5.44 15.22
C ASP A 230 -0.09 -5.18 14.00
N LEU A 231 0.47 -5.08 12.79
CA LEU A 231 -0.22 -4.74 11.54
C LEU A 231 -0.77 -5.97 10.80
N VAL A 232 -0.10 -7.12 10.85
CA VAL A 232 -0.50 -8.32 10.11
C VAL A 232 -1.55 -9.12 10.89
N ARG A 233 -2.71 -9.31 10.28
CA ARG A 233 -3.84 -10.09 10.82
C ARG A 233 -3.54 -11.58 10.95
N ALA A 234 -4.36 -12.27 11.74
CA ALA A 234 -4.25 -13.71 11.95
C ALA A 234 -4.42 -14.51 10.64
N ASP A 235 -5.29 -14.03 9.75
CA ASP A 235 -5.50 -14.59 8.41
C ASP A 235 -4.40 -14.18 7.41
N GLY A 236 -3.51 -13.27 7.78
CA GLY A 236 -2.38 -12.86 6.96
C GLY A 236 -2.59 -11.58 6.16
N LEU A 237 -3.72 -10.88 6.28
CA LEU A 237 -3.83 -9.55 5.70
C LEU A 237 -2.79 -8.60 6.32
N GLY A 238 -1.88 -8.08 5.49
CA GLY A 238 -0.93 -7.02 5.84
C GLY A 238 -1.49 -5.59 5.76
N TRP A 239 -0.89 -4.76 4.91
CA TRP A 239 -1.19 -3.32 4.82
C TRP A 239 -2.57 -3.03 4.20
N ALA A 240 -3.44 -2.32 4.92
CA ALA A 240 -4.85 -2.18 4.57
C ALA A 240 -5.35 -0.73 4.44
N PHE A 241 -4.47 0.24 4.23
CA PHE A 241 -4.88 1.64 4.01
C PHE A 241 -3.99 2.36 3.01
N GLY A 242 -4.50 3.49 2.51
CA GLY A 242 -3.88 4.35 1.54
C GLY A 242 -3.70 3.72 0.16
N ARG A 243 -3.10 4.53 -0.71
CA ARG A 243 -2.93 4.20 -2.13
C ARG A 243 -2.18 2.89 -2.30
N ALA A 244 -2.54 2.16 -3.36
CA ALA A 244 -1.85 0.95 -3.79
C ALA A 244 -1.87 -0.23 -2.78
N CYS A 245 -2.79 -0.24 -1.81
CA CYS A 245 -3.02 -1.42 -0.95
C CYS A 245 -3.59 -2.62 -1.74
N GLY A 246 -4.09 -3.65 -1.06
CA GLY A 246 -4.49 -4.90 -1.70
C GLY A 246 -3.28 -5.80 -2.05
N ALA A 247 -3.21 -6.33 -3.26
CA ALA A 247 -2.15 -7.27 -3.65
C ALA A 247 -0.74 -6.70 -3.55
N TYR A 248 -0.52 -5.46 -4.00
CA TYR A 248 0.78 -4.79 -3.84
C TYR A 248 1.10 -4.56 -2.36
N GLY A 249 0.08 -4.31 -1.52
CA GLY A 249 0.22 -4.27 -0.07
C GLY A 249 0.84 -5.56 0.48
N GLN A 250 0.30 -6.71 0.05
CA GLN A 250 0.84 -8.01 0.44
C GLN A 250 2.25 -8.23 -0.12
N MET A 251 2.47 -7.99 -1.42
CA MET A 251 3.77 -8.23 -2.06
C MET A 251 4.89 -7.41 -1.43
N HIS A 252 4.63 -6.15 -1.06
CA HIS A 252 5.60 -5.29 -0.39
C HIS A 252 5.87 -5.71 1.06
N CYS A 253 4.84 -6.10 1.83
CA CYS A 253 5.02 -6.65 3.18
C CYS A 253 5.87 -7.93 3.17
N ILE A 254 5.58 -8.86 2.27
CA ILE A 254 6.34 -10.11 2.08
C ILE A 254 7.80 -9.79 1.73
N SER A 255 8.00 -8.91 0.75
CA SER A 255 9.34 -8.51 0.28
C SER A 255 10.15 -7.86 1.40
N LEU A 256 9.55 -6.95 2.17
CA LEU A 256 10.24 -6.27 3.26
C LEU A 256 10.72 -7.26 4.33
N ILE A 257 9.88 -8.23 4.73
CA ILE A 257 10.26 -9.23 5.72
C ILE A 257 11.37 -10.15 5.19
N LEU A 258 11.26 -10.64 3.95
CA LEU A 258 12.29 -11.49 3.35
C LEU A 258 13.64 -10.78 3.22
N GLN A 259 13.63 -9.51 2.81
CA GLN A 259 14.83 -8.68 2.76
C GLN A 259 15.39 -8.45 4.17
N GLY A 260 14.54 -8.13 5.15
CA GLY A 260 14.96 -7.92 6.54
C GLY A 260 15.55 -9.17 7.21
N LEU A 261 14.99 -10.36 6.91
CA LEU A 261 15.54 -11.65 7.38
C LEU A 261 16.90 -11.94 6.74
N ARG A 262 17.07 -11.60 5.46
CA ARG A 262 18.31 -11.83 4.73
C ARG A 262 19.43 -10.87 5.14
N ASP A 263 19.10 -9.59 5.26
CA ASP A 263 20.08 -8.51 5.48
C ASP A 263 20.33 -8.21 6.97
N GLY A 264 19.73 -9.00 7.88
CA GLY A 264 19.94 -8.87 9.33
C GLY A 264 19.27 -7.64 9.95
N TRP A 265 18.18 -7.15 9.35
CA TRP A 265 17.35 -6.07 9.91
C TRP A 265 16.38 -6.61 10.96
N ILE A 266 16.08 -7.92 10.91
CA ILE A 266 15.34 -8.64 11.95
C ILE A 266 16.34 -9.32 12.88
N PRO A 267 16.30 -9.03 14.20
CA PRO A 267 17.13 -9.69 15.20
C PRO A 267 16.98 -11.22 15.18
N ASP A 268 18.06 -11.94 15.48
CA ASP A 268 18.11 -13.41 15.41
C ASP A 268 17.06 -14.08 16.31
N ASP A 269 16.81 -13.52 17.50
CA ASP A 269 15.81 -13.98 18.47
C ASP A 269 14.36 -13.79 17.99
N GLN A 270 14.14 -12.91 17.01
CA GLN A 270 12.81 -12.63 16.44
C GLN A 270 12.55 -13.30 15.09
N LYS A 271 13.56 -13.92 14.47
CA LYS A 271 13.43 -14.55 13.14
C LYS A 271 12.25 -15.51 13.05
N THR A 272 12.04 -16.33 14.07
CA THR A 272 10.94 -17.31 14.14
C THR A 272 9.57 -16.63 14.08
N LYS A 273 9.39 -15.52 14.79
CA LYS A 273 8.15 -14.73 14.80
C LYS A 273 7.87 -14.12 13.44
N TYR A 274 8.87 -13.48 12.83
CA TYR A 274 8.70 -12.88 11.50
C TYR A 274 8.54 -13.93 10.40
N PHE A 275 9.07 -15.13 10.58
CA PHE A 275 8.82 -16.23 9.65
C PHE A 275 7.37 -16.72 9.69
N ASP A 276 6.72 -16.77 10.87
CA ASP A 276 5.27 -17.03 10.93
C ASP A 276 4.46 -15.92 10.26
N ILE A 277 4.82 -14.64 10.49
CA ILE A 277 4.17 -13.50 9.83
C ILE A 277 4.31 -13.61 8.30
N LEU A 278 5.50 -13.94 7.80
CA LEU A 278 5.76 -14.17 6.38
C LEU A 278 4.86 -15.27 5.82
N ARG A 279 4.75 -16.40 6.53
CA ARG A 279 3.89 -17.53 6.10
C ARG A 279 2.43 -17.11 5.97
N ARG A 280 1.91 -16.36 6.94
CA ARG A 280 0.53 -15.84 6.90
C ARG A 280 0.32 -14.85 5.76
N LEU A 281 1.20 -13.87 5.60
CA LEU A 281 1.16 -12.91 4.49
C LEU A 281 1.12 -13.62 3.13
N PHE A 282 1.99 -14.61 2.95
CA PHE A 282 2.06 -15.36 1.71
C PHE A 282 0.82 -16.23 1.48
N LEU A 283 0.29 -16.88 2.53
CA LEU A 283 -0.94 -17.67 2.43
C LEU A 283 -2.13 -16.78 2.03
N PHE A 284 -2.25 -15.59 2.62
CA PHE A 284 -3.27 -14.62 2.24
C PHE A 284 -3.10 -14.16 0.80
N PHE A 285 -1.88 -13.83 0.38
CA PHE A 285 -1.59 -13.46 -1.01
C PHE A 285 -2.00 -14.57 -1.99
N TYR A 286 -1.62 -15.80 -1.67
CA TYR A 286 -1.89 -16.98 -2.48
C TYR A 286 -3.39 -17.30 -2.57
N GLY A 287 -4.11 -17.32 -1.46
CA GLY A 287 -5.54 -17.66 -1.44
C GLY A 287 -6.46 -16.54 -1.96
N THR A 288 -6.03 -15.28 -1.82
CA THR A 288 -6.87 -14.13 -2.16
C THR A 288 -6.59 -13.58 -3.55
N TYR A 289 -5.35 -13.52 -4.03
CA TYR A 289 -5.04 -12.82 -5.29
C TYR A 289 -4.56 -13.72 -6.41
N LEU A 290 -4.08 -14.93 -6.12
CA LEU A 290 -3.56 -15.81 -7.16
C LEU A 290 -4.66 -16.76 -7.67
N ASP A 291 -4.98 -16.65 -8.95
CA ASP A 291 -5.75 -17.68 -9.65
C ASP A 291 -4.80 -18.86 -9.94
N GLN A 292 -5.02 -19.97 -9.23
CA GLN A 292 -4.17 -21.16 -9.33
C GLN A 292 -4.39 -21.96 -10.62
N GLU A 293 -5.58 -21.86 -11.21
CA GLU A 293 -5.94 -22.59 -12.42
C GLU A 293 -5.27 -21.95 -13.63
N HIS A 294 -5.32 -20.62 -13.71
CA HIS A 294 -4.84 -19.88 -14.87
C HIS A 294 -3.49 -19.19 -14.67
N GLY A 295 -2.98 -19.15 -13.44
CA GLY A 295 -1.64 -18.64 -13.13
C GLY A 295 -1.50 -17.13 -13.23
N TYR A 296 -2.55 -16.34 -13.05
CA TYR A 296 -2.48 -14.87 -13.00
C TYR A 296 -2.91 -14.31 -11.64
N LEU A 297 -2.58 -13.04 -11.39
CA LEU A 297 -3.19 -12.30 -10.31
C LEU A 297 -4.57 -11.82 -10.74
N ASP A 298 -5.59 -12.20 -9.99
CA ASP A 298 -6.89 -11.55 -10.07
C ASP A 298 -6.87 -10.33 -9.14
N LEU A 299 -6.89 -9.16 -9.76
CA LEU A 299 -6.95 -7.85 -9.11
C LEU A 299 -8.19 -7.06 -9.50
N ARG A 300 -8.81 -7.45 -10.61
CA ARG A 300 -9.98 -6.82 -11.20
C ARG A 300 -10.82 -7.89 -11.83
N ASP A 301 -12.04 -7.97 -11.34
CA ASP A 301 -13.07 -8.83 -11.87
C ASP A 301 -14.43 -8.18 -11.59
N GLN A 302 -15.52 -8.94 -11.56
CA GLN A 302 -16.85 -8.41 -11.27
C GLN A 302 -17.05 -8.03 -9.80
N GLU A 303 -16.19 -8.48 -8.88
CA GLU A 303 -16.32 -8.27 -7.46
C GLU A 303 -15.27 -7.32 -6.90
N ARG A 304 -14.03 -7.33 -7.34
CA ARG A 304 -12.95 -6.49 -6.81
C ARG A 304 -12.33 -5.55 -7.85
N THR A 305 -11.60 -4.55 -7.36
CA THR A 305 -10.78 -3.68 -8.17
C THR A 305 -9.51 -3.26 -7.44
N ALA A 306 -8.51 -2.79 -8.18
CA ALA A 306 -7.24 -2.30 -7.64
C ALA A 306 -7.02 -0.82 -7.96
N TYR A 307 -5.97 -0.23 -7.39
CA TYR A 307 -5.55 1.14 -7.70
C TYR A 307 -5.48 1.34 -9.21
N GLU A 308 -6.11 2.37 -9.76
CA GLU A 308 -6.30 2.56 -11.21
C GLU A 308 -4.99 2.39 -12.00
N ARG A 309 -3.89 2.88 -11.44
CA ARG A 309 -2.57 2.82 -12.07
C ARG A 309 -1.92 1.44 -12.06
N HIS A 310 -2.49 0.44 -11.41
CA HIS A 310 -1.98 -0.92 -11.36
C HIS A 310 -2.77 -1.84 -12.30
N THR A 311 -2.40 -1.90 -13.58
CA THR A 311 -3.05 -2.79 -14.56
C THR A 311 -2.81 -4.26 -14.22
N THR A 312 -3.70 -5.14 -14.66
CA THR A 312 -3.58 -6.59 -14.46
C THR A 312 -2.32 -7.14 -15.14
N ARG A 313 -1.97 -6.64 -16.33
CA ARG A 313 -0.71 -7.00 -17.01
C ARG A 313 0.51 -6.64 -16.19
N MET A 314 0.61 -5.39 -15.77
CA MET A 314 1.73 -4.93 -14.96
C MET A 314 1.87 -5.77 -13.68
N ALA A 315 0.75 -6.04 -13.02
CA ALA A 315 0.76 -6.79 -11.77
C ALA A 315 1.14 -8.26 -11.94
N ASN A 316 0.75 -8.93 -13.03
CA ASN A 316 1.21 -10.29 -13.32
C ASN A 316 2.73 -10.35 -13.48
N PHE A 317 3.31 -9.43 -14.26
CA PHE A 317 4.77 -9.39 -14.42
C PHE A 317 5.47 -8.99 -13.11
N ASP A 318 4.94 -8.04 -12.35
CA ASP A 318 5.49 -7.68 -11.04
C ASP A 318 5.40 -8.83 -10.04
N ALA A 319 4.31 -9.58 -10.02
CA ALA A 319 4.15 -10.73 -9.14
C ALA A 319 5.14 -11.84 -9.51
N ALA A 320 5.29 -12.17 -10.80
CA ALA A 320 6.33 -13.09 -11.26
C ALA A 320 7.74 -12.63 -10.84
N ARG A 321 8.03 -11.33 -10.96
CA ARG A 321 9.28 -10.71 -10.50
C ARG A 321 9.47 -10.90 -8.99
N TYR A 322 8.47 -10.56 -8.18
CA TYR A 322 8.55 -10.71 -6.73
C TYR A 322 8.71 -12.17 -6.32
N LEU A 323 7.98 -13.10 -6.94
CA LEU A 323 8.10 -14.54 -6.71
C LEU A 323 9.53 -15.05 -7.02
N CYS A 324 10.14 -14.60 -8.11
CA CYS A 324 11.55 -14.90 -8.41
C CYS A 324 12.48 -14.35 -7.33
N GLN A 325 12.28 -13.10 -6.91
CA GLN A 325 13.07 -12.46 -5.85
C GLN A 325 12.91 -13.20 -4.52
N TRP A 326 11.69 -13.57 -4.14
CA TRP A 326 11.39 -14.29 -2.91
C TRP A 326 12.02 -15.67 -2.91
N SER A 327 11.98 -16.38 -4.04
CA SER A 327 12.66 -17.66 -4.19
C SER A 327 14.16 -17.53 -3.93
N ARG A 328 14.85 -16.55 -4.55
CA ARG A 328 16.28 -16.32 -4.33
C ARG A 328 16.60 -15.90 -2.91
N LEU A 329 15.81 -14.99 -2.33
CA LEU A 329 15.97 -14.57 -0.93
C LEU A 329 15.83 -15.76 0.01
N ALA A 330 14.78 -16.57 -0.16
CA ALA A 330 14.49 -17.72 0.67
C ALA A 330 15.61 -18.76 0.71
N LYS A 331 16.32 -18.98 -0.41
CA LYS A 331 17.51 -19.86 -0.45
C LYS A 331 18.66 -19.38 0.43
N THR A 332 18.68 -18.09 0.77
CA THR A 332 19.78 -17.44 1.48
C THR A 332 19.43 -17.00 2.90
N VAL A 333 18.16 -17.09 3.29
CA VAL A 333 17.68 -16.82 4.65
C VAL A 333 17.99 -18.02 5.53
N GLN A 334 18.75 -17.80 6.60
CA GLN A 334 19.03 -18.80 7.63
C GLN A 334 18.03 -18.62 8.78
N LEU A 335 17.11 -19.57 8.91
CA LEU A 335 16.18 -19.62 10.03
C LEU A 335 16.75 -20.50 11.16
N PRO A 336 16.48 -20.15 12.44
CA PRO A 336 16.74 -21.04 13.55
C PRO A 336 16.03 -22.39 13.36
N ALA A 337 16.64 -23.48 13.85
CA ALA A 337 16.02 -24.80 13.82
C ALA A 337 14.77 -24.85 14.74
N GLY A 338 13.69 -25.46 14.26
CA GLY A 338 12.45 -25.66 15.00
C GLY A 338 11.22 -25.07 14.30
N THR A 339 10.04 -25.59 14.67
CA THR A 339 8.76 -25.07 14.19
C THR A 339 8.52 -23.67 14.77
N PRO A 340 7.97 -22.73 13.99
CA PRO A 340 7.59 -21.43 14.52
C PRO A 340 6.63 -21.58 15.69
N LYS A 341 7.01 -21.05 16.86
CA LYS A 341 6.06 -20.91 17.95
C LYS A 341 5.15 -19.74 17.59
N THR A 342 3.91 -20.05 17.25
CA THR A 342 2.86 -19.04 17.10
C THR A 342 2.66 -18.39 18.46
N GLU A 343 2.98 -17.10 18.57
CA GLU A 343 2.65 -16.34 19.78
C GLU A 343 1.12 -16.25 19.89
N PRO A 344 0.55 -16.43 21.10
CA PRO A 344 -0.88 -16.26 21.28
C PRO A 344 -1.27 -14.83 20.91
N ILE A 345 -2.39 -14.69 20.20
CA ILE A 345 -2.95 -13.39 19.87
C ILE A 345 -3.26 -12.65 21.17
N ARG A 346 -2.82 -11.39 21.26
CA ARG A 346 -3.09 -10.53 22.41
C ARG A 346 -3.93 -9.35 21.99
N THR A 347 -4.89 -8.97 22.84
CA THR A 347 -5.62 -7.72 22.68
C THR A 347 -4.66 -6.55 22.91
N SER A 348 -4.62 -5.61 21.97
CA SER A 348 -3.70 -4.48 21.98
C SER A 348 -4.27 -3.31 21.18
N GLY A 349 -4.06 -2.09 21.68
CA GLY A 349 -4.32 -0.84 20.97
C GLY A 349 -3.09 0.07 21.07
N ARG A 350 -2.55 0.50 19.93
CA ARG A 350 -1.35 1.34 19.88
C ARG A 350 -1.41 2.34 18.74
N PHE A 351 -1.01 3.58 19.01
CA PHE A 351 -0.76 4.60 17.99
C PHE A 351 0.72 4.62 17.60
N VAL A 352 1.01 4.34 16.33
CA VAL A 352 2.34 4.46 15.74
C VAL A 352 2.45 5.85 15.12
N ILE A 353 3.30 6.69 15.71
CA ILE A 353 3.53 8.05 15.24
C ILE A 353 4.40 7.99 13.98
N PHE A 354 3.93 8.60 12.90
CA PHE A 354 4.71 8.81 11.68
C PHE A 354 5.34 10.20 11.65
N ASP A 355 4.58 11.22 12.02
CA ASP A 355 5.09 12.57 12.18
C ASP A 355 4.43 13.26 13.37
N LYS A 356 5.23 14.07 14.07
CA LYS A 356 4.84 14.86 15.22
C LYS A 356 5.65 16.14 15.23
N SER A 357 4.94 17.25 15.06
CA SER A 357 5.45 18.61 15.12
C SER A 357 4.49 19.49 15.93
N ASN A 358 4.88 20.74 16.20
CA ASN A 358 3.99 21.72 16.84
C ASN A 358 2.74 22.04 16.00
N ARG A 359 2.79 21.77 14.69
CA ARG A 359 1.71 22.06 13.74
C ARG A 359 0.72 20.90 13.59
N LYS A 360 1.19 19.66 13.63
CA LYS A 360 0.38 18.47 13.37
C LYS A 360 0.97 17.20 13.99
N GLU A 361 0.12 16.21 14.17
CA GLU A 361 0.44 14.82 14.48
C GLU A 361 -0.27 13.91 13.48
N GLN A 362 0.46 12.91 12.97
CA GLN A 362 0.01 11.91 12.01
C GLN A 362 0.57 10.55 12.37
N GLY A 363 -0.15 9.50 11.99
CA GLY A 363 0.23 8.14 12.36
C GLY A 363 -0.84 7.12 12.05
N LEU A 364 -0.65 5.93 12.59
CA LEU A 364 -1.54 4.79 12.42
C LEU A 364 -1.94 4.23 13.78
N PHE A 365 -3.23 4.21 14.08
CA PHE A 365 -3.73 3.47 15.23
C PHE A 365 -4.01 2.03 14.81
N LEU A 366 -3.41 1.08 15.54
CA LEU A 366 -3.55 -0.36 15.35
C LEU A 366 -4.32 -0.92 16.53
N TYR A 367 -5.44 -1.58 16.26
CA TYR A 367 -6.22 -2.29 17.25
C TYR A 367 -6.35 -3.76 16.87
N ARG A 368 -6.17 -4.64 17.85
CA ARG A 368 -6.42 -6.07 17.73
C ARG A 368 -7.13 -6.56 18.97
N ASP A 369 -8.11 -7.41 18.78
CA ASP A 369 -8.77 -8.14 19.85
C ASP A 369 -8.56 -9.64 19.72
N ALA A 370 -8.14 -10.28 20.81
CA ALA A 370 -7.83 -11.71 20.82
C ALA A 370 -9.07 -12.61 20.85
N GLU A 371 -10.17 -12.12 21.43
CA GLU A 371 -11.40 -12.91 21.61
C GLU A 371 -12.25 -12.90 20.34
N SER A 372 -12.54 -11.72 19.80
CA SER A 372 -13.32 -11.59 18.56
C SER A 372 -12.50 -11.76 17.28
N GLY A 373 -11.17 -11.71 17.36
CA GLY A 373 -10.28 -11.69 16.19
C GLY A 373 -10.30 -10.38 15.40
N LEU A 374 -11.10 -9.39 15.81
CA LEU A 374 -11.21 -8.10 15.15
C LEU A 374 -9.85 -7.39 15.11
N HIS A 375 -9.49 -6.86 13.95
CA HIS A 375 -8.26 -6.09 13.76
C HIS A 375 -8.53 -4.88 12.87
N ALA A 376 -8.28 -3.69 13.38
CA ALA A 376 -8.46 -2.43 12.68
C ALA A 376 -7.16 -1.65 12.51
N GLN A 377 -6.99 -1.05 11.33
CA GLN A 377 -5.98 -0.04 11.03
C GLN A 377 -6.70 1.31 10.86
N ILE A 378 -6.35 2.34 11.62
CA ILE A 378 -7.00 3.67 11.53
C ILE A 378 -5.94 4.70 11.16
N PRO A 379 -5.86 5.10 9.89
CA PRO A 379 -4.84 6.03 9.44
C PRO A 379 -5.24 7.47 9.74
N LEU A 380 -4.36 8.24 10.37
CA LEU A 380 -4.47 9.69 10.46
C LEU A 380 -3.35 10.29 9.60
N VAL A 381 -3.58 10.34 8.29
CA VAL A 381 -2.60 10.67 7.25
C VAL A 381 -3.25 11.52 6.15
N SER A 382 -2.43 12.28 5.42
CA SER A 382 -2.86 13.05 4.23
C SER A 382 -3.26 12.13 3.08
N SER A 383 -4.15 12.59 2.19
CA SER A 383 -4.50 11.91 0.94
C SER A 383 -3.51 12.21 -0.20
N GLY A 384 -2.57 13.13 0.02
CA GLY A 384 -1.50 13.42 -0.93
C GLY A 384 -2.01 14.01 -2.24
N SER A 385 -3.01 14.91 -2.16
CA SER A 385 -3.70 15.67 -3.22
C SER A 385 -4.91 15.02 -3.91
N HIS A 386 -5.16 13.73 -3.71
CA HIS A 386 -6.35 13.08 -4.26
C HIS A 386 -7.11 12.36 -3.16
N LEU A 387 -8.24 12.95 -2.76
CA LEU A 387 -9.06 12.42 -1.69
C LEU A 387 -9.78 11.14 -2.13
N THR A 388 -9.51 10.05 -1.43
CA THR A 388 -10.18 8.75 -1.55
C THR A 388 -10.42 8.17 -0.17
N SER A 389 -11.39 7.24 -0.05
CA SER A 389 -11.77 6.68 1.26
C SER A 389 -10.66 5.89 1.96
N ASP A 390 -9.68 5.38 1.21
CA ASP A 390 -8.54 4.60 1.71
C ASP A 390 -7.60 5.37 2.66
N THR A 391 -7.69 6.69 2.75
CA THR A 391 -6.86 7.50 3.68
C THR A 391 -7.63 8.07 4.87
N LEU A 392 -8.94 7.81 4.94
CA LEU A 392 -9.80 8.39 5.97
C LEU A 392 -9.63 7.68 7.34
N PRO A 393 -9.66 8.42 8.47
CA PRO A 393 -9.44 7.87 9.80
C PRO A 393 -10.67 7.12 10.37
N PHE A 394 -11.04 6.00 9.76
CA PHE A 394 -12.00 5.03 10.32
C PHE A 394 -11.36 3.64 10.49
N PRO A 395 -12.02 2.66 11.16
CA PRO A 395 -11.54 1.28 11.24
C PRO A 395 -11.43 0.63 9.86
N HIS A 396 -10.23 0.52 9.31
CA HIS A 396 -9.99 -0.31 8.12
C HIS A 396 -9.87 -1.76 8.56
N THR A 397 -10.93 -2.53 8.29
CA THR A 397 -10.98 -3.96 8.58
C THR A 397 -11.63 -4.66 7.40
N PRO A 398 -10.88 -4.92 6.30
CA PRO A 398 -11.41 -5.63 5.15
C PRO A 398 -12.17 -6.91 5.52
N GLY A 399 -13.34 -7.06 4.93
CA GLY A 399 -14.34 -8.08 5.23
C GLY A 399 -15.37 -7.67 6.29
N VAL A 400 -15.09 -6.68 7.15
CA VAL A 400 -16.02 -6.18 8.18
C VAL A 400 -16.35 -4.72 7.95
N PHE A 401 -15.34 -3.85 7.94
CA PHE A 401 -15.43 -2.43 7.64
C PHE A 401 -14.62 -2.14 6.38
N ASP A 402 -15.33 -2.04 5.26
CA ASP A 402 -14.78 -1.88 3.91
C ASP A 402 -15.12 -0.50 3.33
N TRP A 403 -14.49 -0.17 2.21
CA TRP A 403 -14.64 1.10 1.51
C TRP A 403 -14.40 0.92 0.01
N PRO A 404 -14.94 1.81 -0.84
CA PRO A 404 -14.68 1.73 -2.27
C PRO A 404 -13.23 2.11 -2.56
N ASN A 405 -12.62 1.41 -3.51
CA ASN A 405 -11.28 1.72 -3.96
C ASN A 405 -11.32 2.86 -4.99
N ASN A 406 -10.32 3.75 -4.99
CA ASN A 406 -10.22 4.91 -5.91
C ASN A 406 -11.34 5.95 -5.83
N VAL A 407 -12.30 5.81 -4.91
CA VAL A 407 -13.47 6.70 -4.83
C VAL A 407 -13.55 7.31 -3.44
N TYR A 408 -14.02 8.55 -3.39
CA TYR A 408 -14.30 9.24 -2.14
C TYR A 408 -15.74 9.00 -1.67
N LEU A 409 -15.85 8.49 -0.46
CA LEU A 409 -17.03 8.54 0.40
C LEU A 409 -16.61 8.86 1.85
N PRO A 410 -17.41 9.64 2.62
CA PRO A 410 -17.13 9.92 4.03
C PRO A 410 -17.51 8.71 4.91
N ILE A 411 -16.81 7.59 4.68
CA ILE A 411 -17.06 6.33 5.38
C ILE A 411 -16.78 6.53 6.87
N MET A 412 -17.82 6.34 7.67
CA MET A 412 -17.80 6.43 9.13
C MET A 412 -17.30 7.76 9.71
N LEU A 413 -17.31 8.84 8.91
CA LEU A 413 -16.90 10.18 9.33
C LEU A 413 -17.98 11.21 8.96
N PRO A 414 -18.28 12.18 9.84
CA PRO A 414 -19.18 13.27 9.50
C PRO A 414 -18.53 14.26 8.53
N GLU A 415 -19.13 14.41 7.36
CA GLU A 415 -18.84 15.46 6.39
C GLU A 415 -19.79 16.64 6.60
N LEU A 416 -19.24 17.82 6.87
CA LEU A 416 -20.00 19.04 7.14
C LEU A 416 -19.76 20.08 6.05
N THR A 417 -20.83 20.62 5.45
CA THR A 417 -20.75 21.68 4.43
C THR A 417 -21.15 23.03 5.01
N PHE A 418 -20.28 24.03 4.85
CA PHE A 418 -20.48 25.42 5.22
C PHE A 418 -20.16 26.32 4.00
N GLY A 419 -21.18 26.71 3.23
CA GLY A 419 -21.01 27.41 1.97
C GLY A 419 -20.22 26.57 0.96
N ASP A 420 -19.04 27.04 0.59
CA ASP A 420 -18.10 26.36 -0.31
C ASP A 420 -17.15 25.39 0.43
N GLN A 421 -17.12 25.43 1.76
CA GLN A 421 -16.23 24.60 2.57
C GLN A 421 -16.90 23.27 2.93
N VAL A 422 -16.40 22.17 2.36
CA VAL A 422 -16.76 20.80 2.78
C VAL A 422 -15.66 20.28 3.68
N THR A 423 -15.99 19.99 4.94
CA THR A 423 -15.00 19.66 6.00
C THR A 423 -15.15 18.25 6.52
N LEU A 424 -14.01 17.66 6.91
CA LEU A 424 -13.88 16.32 7.47
C LEU A 424 -12.95 16.31 8.69
N PRO A 425 -13.19 15.45 9.68
CA PRO A 425 -12.30 15.26 10.81
C PRO A 425 -11.09 14.35 10.45
N ALA A 426 -10.38 14.65 9.36
CA ALA A 426 -9.36 13.79 8.74
C ALA A 426 -7.99 14.46 8.49
N PHE A 427 -7.05 13.73 7.87
CA PHE A 427 -5.73 14.18 7.42
C PHE A 427 -4.65 14.33 8.49
N TYR A 428 -4.90 15.12 9.53
CA TYR A 428 -4.00 15.26 10.67
C TYR A 428 -4.75 15.74 11.91
N GLY A 429 -4.13 15.53 13.07
CA GLY A 429 -4.66 15.96 14.34
C GLY A 429 -3.62 16.68 15.19
N LYS A 430 -4.02 17.04 16.40
CA LYS A 430 -3.17 17.44 17.51
C LYS A 430 -3.59 16.66 18.75
N ASN A 431 -2.70 16.60 19.74
CA ASN A 431 -2.96 15.94 21.00
C ASN A 431 -3.41 14.48 20.76
N CYS A 432 -2.71 13.78 19.87
CA CYS A 432 -3.01 12.39 19.56
C CYS A 432 -2.69 11.51 20.78
N VAL A 433 -3.70 10.88 21.36
CA VAL A 433 -3.56 10.07 22.58
C VAL A 433 -4.23 8.72 22.39
N THR A 434 -3.54 7.67 22.80
CA THR A 434 -4.10 6.33 22.96
C THR A 434 -3.92 5.86 24.39
N GLY A 435 -4.79 4.98 24.88
CA GLY A 435 -4.66 4.39 26.20
C GLY A 435 -5.66 3.29 26.48
N LEU A 436 -5.51 2.67 27.65
CA LEU A 436 -6.47 1.73 28.19
C LEU A 436 -7.51 2.51 29.02
N GLY A 437 -8.77 2.40 28.64
CA GLY A 437 -9.92 2.89 29.37
C GLY A 437 -10.47 1.85 30.35
N LEU A 438 -11.70 2.10 30.83
CA LEU A 438 -12.40 1.20 31.74
C LEU A 438 -12.71 -0.15 31.05
N ARG A 439 -12.76 -1.24 31.83
CA ARG A 439 -13.15 -2.58 31.35
C ARG A 439 -12.32 -3.08 30.16
N ASN A 440 -11.01 -2.81 30.16
CA ASN A 440 -10.08 -3.18 29.08
C ASN A 440 -10.44 -2.60 27.70
N SER A 441 -11.21 -1.50 27.63
CA SER A 441 -11.42 -0.79 26.37
C SER A 441 -10.16 -0.03 25.95
N PHE A 442 -9.85 0.06 24.66
CA PHE A 442 -8.84 0.98 24.15
C PHE A 442 -9.51 2.23 23.58
N TYR A 443 -8.82 3.37 23.61
CA TYR A 443 -9.29 4.56 22.92
C TYR A 443 -8.19 5.18 22.08
N PHE A 444 -8.58 5.85 20.99
CA PHE A 444 -7.73 6.71 20.18
C PHE A 444 -8.42 8.06 20.02
N ARG A 445 -7.73 9.13 20.43
CA ARG A 445 -8.25 10.50 20.45
C ARG A 445 -7.32 11.43 19.70
N TYR A 446 -7.91 12.38 18.99
CA TYR A 446 -7.19 13.50 18.40
C TYR A 446 -8.12 14.71 18.29
N GLU A 447 -7.51 15.89 18.13
CA GLU A 447 -8.23 17.16 18.00
C GLU A 447 -7.79 17.88 16.72
N GLN A 448 -8.71 18.58 16.09
CA GLN A 448 -8.43 19.52 15.02
C GLN A 448 -8.82 20.92 15.48
N PRO A 449 -7.85 21.76 15.87
CA PRO A 449 -8.13 23.12 16.35
C PRO A 449 -8.76 24.04 15.29
N GLU A 450 -8.54 23.74 14.02
CA GLU A 450 -9.26 24.31 12.88
C GLU A 450 -9.85 23.14 12.08
N LEU A 451 -11.06 23.30 11.54
CA LEU A 451 -11.62 22.33 10.61
C LEU A 451 -10.80 22.29 9.32
N ILE A 452 -10.75 21.12 8.69
CA ILE A 452 -9.98 20.87 7.48
C ILE A 452 -10.95 20.52 6.35
N ASN A 453 -10.81 21.20 5.21
CA ASN A 453 -11.66 20.91 4.05
C ASN A 453 -11.18 19.69 3.25
N THR A 454 -11.97 19.24 2.29
CA THR A 454 -11.66 18.10 1.41
C THR A 454 -10.45 18.32 0.50
N ASN A 455 -9.96 19.56 0.38
CA ASN A 455 -8.70 19.91 -0.30
C ASN A 455 -7.50 19.89 0.66
N GLU A 456 -7.69 19.42 1.90
CA GLU A 456 -6.70 19.40 2.99
C GLU A 456 -6.25 20.78 3.50
N GLU A 457 -7.07 21.81 3.30
CA GLU A 457 -6.78 23.16 3.73
C GLU A 457 -7.44 23.48 5.08
N LEU A 458 -6.72 24.22 5.92
CA LEU A 458 -7.24 24.71 7.19
C LEU A 458 -8.27 25.81 6.96
N VAL A 459 -9.52 25.57 7.36
CA VAL A 459 -10.60 26.56 7.29
C VAL A 459 -10.56 27.45 8.53
N ARG A 460 -9.78 28.53 8.43
CA ARG A 460 -9.53 29.44 9.54
C ARG A 460 -10.83 30.05 10.06
N ASN A 461 -10.93 30.14 11.39
CA ASN A 461 -12.03 30.82 12.09
C ASN A 461 -13.42 30.18 11.92
N LEU A 462 -13.52 28.98 11.35
CA LEU A 462 -14.79 28.27 11.26
C LEU A 462 -15.13 27.53 12.55
N GLY A 463 -14.25 26.61 12.97
CA GLY A 463 -14.52 25.75 14.11
C GLY A 463 -13.39 24.79 14.42
N SER A 464 -13.67 23.84 15.30
CA SER A 464 -12.78 22.75 15.71
C SER A 464 -13.57 21.47 15.91
N VAL A 465 -12.90 20.32 15.87
CA VAL A 465 -13.50 19.02 16.18
C VAL A 465 -12.57 18.21 17.07
N LYS A 466 -13.17 17.54 18.06
CA LYS A 466 -12.49 16.48 18.83
C LYS A 466 -13.06 15.14 18.40
N VAL A 467 -12.18 14.18 18.17
CA VAL A 467 -12.53 12.83 17.72
C VAL A 467 -12.08 11.83 18.77
N GLN A 468 -12.96 10.88 19.10
CA GLN A 468 -12.63 9.76 19.95
C GLN A 468 -13.18 8.47 19.35
N TRP A 469 -12.28 7.54 19.05
CA TRP A 469 -12.60 6.15 18.81
C TRP A 469 -12.41 5.35 20.09
N THR A 470 -13.32 4.43 20.40
CA THR A 470 -13.26 3.52 21.56
C THR A 470 -13.53 2.10 21.12
N PHE A 471 -12.74 1.15 21.59
CA PHE A 471 -12.75 -0.27 21.21
C PHE A 471 -12.89 -1.12 22.46
N SER A 472 -13.91 -1.99 22.51
CA SER A 472 -14.13 -2.92 23.62
C SER A 472 -14.56 -4.28 23.05
N GLY A 473 -13.59 -5.16 22.84
CA GLY A 473 -13.79 -6.39 22.09
C GLY A 473 -14.16 -6.09 20.64
N ASN A 474 -15.27 -6.65 20.17
CA ASN A 474 -15.82 -6.34 18.85
C ASN A 474 -16.55 -4.99 18.78
N LYS A 475 -16.91 -4.37 19.92
CA LYS A 475 -17.69 -3.13 19.94
C LYS A 475 -16.81 -1.90 19.69
N ILE A 476 -17.27 -1.03 18.80
CA ILE A 476 -16.58 0.21 18.45
C ILE A 476 -17.54 1.38 18.68
N SER A 477 -17.03 2.48 19.24
CA SER A 477 -17.75 3.74 19.35
C SER A 477 -16.93 4.88 18.78
N ALA A 478 -17.58 5.81 18.08
CA ALA A 478 -17.00 7.02 17.54
C ALA A 478 -17.77 8.24 18.08
N GLU A 479 -17.06 9.16 18.73
CA GLU A 479 -17.58 10.47 19.12
C GLU A 479 -16.88 11.56 18.32
N PHE A 480 -17.68 12.43 17.71
CA PHE A 480 -17.23 13.64 17.04
C PHE A 480 -17.88 14.84 17.73
N ALA A 481 -17.08 15.69 18.36
CA ALA A 481 -17.54 16.86 19.09
C ALA A 481 -17.07 18.15 18.41
N TYR A 482 -17.99 18.81 17.72
CA TYR A 482 -17.75 20.03 16.96
C TYR A 482 -18.04 21.28 17.78
N LEU A 483 -17.20 22.29 17.59
CA LEU A 483 -17.38 23.65 18.10
C LEU A 483 -17.23 24.62 16.93
N VAL A 484 -18.07 25.65 16.85
CA VAL A 484 -17.92 26.76 15.90
C VAL A 484 -17.42 28.00 16.63
N LYS A 485 -16.59 28.79 15.97
CA LYS A 485 -16.00 30.01 16.56
C LYS A 485 -16.94 31.22 16.50
N GLN A 486 -17.86 31.22 15.56
CA GLN A 486 -18.90 32.22 15.38
C GLN A 486 -20.20 31.55 14.94
N GLN A 487 -21.30 32.28 14.95
CA GLN A 487 -22.56 31.74 14.43
C GLN A 487 -22.39 31.48 12.93
N VAL A 488 -22.70 30.26 12.51
CA VAL A 488 -22.55 29.82 11.11
C VAL A 488 -23.71 28.90 10.75
N GLN A 489 -24.08 28.91 9.48
CA GLN A 489 -25.04 27.97 8.92
C GLN A 489 -24.30 26.74 8.41
N LEU A 490 -24.64 25.57 8.94
CA LEU A 490 -24.33 24.28 8.33
C LEU A 490 -25.37 24.01 7.25
N ASP A 491 -24.95 23.89 6.01
CA ASP A 491 -25.86 23.69 4.88
C ASP A 491 -26.21 22.22 4.69
N LYS A 492 -25.21 21.33 4.86
CA LYS A 492 -25.37 19.89 4.69
C LYS A 492 -24.54 19.10 5.70
N PHE A 493 -25.07 17.94 6.08
CA PHE A 493 -24.37 16.90 6.83
C PHE A 493 -24.48 15.60 6.05
N ARG A 494 -23.38 14.84 5.93
CA ARG A 494 -23.38 13.50 5.35
C ARG A 494 -22.47 12.57 6.14
N TYR A 495 -22.93 11.34 6.34
CA TYR A 495 -22.18 10.26 6.97
C TYR A 495 -22.53 8.97 6.25
N ALA A 496 -21.53 8.17 5.85
CA ALA A 496 -21.76 6.97 5.04
C ALA A 496 -21.30 5.69 5.75
N LEU A 497 -22.04 4.61 5.55
CA LEU A 497 -21.65 3.24 5.88
C LEU A 497 -21.65 2.39 4.61
N ALA A 498 -20.61 1.58 4.44
CA ALA A 498 -20.50 0.64 3.35
C ALA A 498 -20.64 -0.80 3.87
N ILE A 499 -21.64 -1.52 3.38
CA ILE A 499 -21.87 -2.93 3.69
C ILE A 499 -21.32 -3.75 2.53
N ALA A 500 -20.18 -4.38 2.76
CA ALA A 500 -19.45 -5.15 1.75
C ALA A 500 -19.35 -6.62 2.13
N ALA A 501 -18.97 -7.44 1.17
CA ALA A 501 -18.56 -8.81 1.39
C ALA A 501 -17.19 -9.05 0.74
N PRO A 502 -16.35 -9.92 1.33
CA PRO A 502 -15.18 -10.46 0.64
C PRO A 502 -15.59 -11.15 -0.66
N HIS A 503 -14.64 -11.25 -1.58
CA HIS A 503 -14.79 -11.94 -2.86
C HIS A 503 -15.41 -13.33 -2.68
N SER A 504 -16.36 -13.71 -3.53
CA SER A 504 -17.08 -14.98 -3.44
C SER A 504 -16.19 -16.22 -3.54
N THR A 505 -15.23 -16.18 -4.47
CA THR A 505 -14.30 -17.28 -4.79
C THR A 505 -12.89 -17.08 -4.21
N TYR A 506 -12.22 -15.98 -4.55
CA TYR A 506 -10.82 -15.73 -4.16
C TYR A 506 -10.69 -15.12 -2.76
N ARG A 507 -10.88 -15.96 -1.75
CA ARG A 507 -10.78 -15.60 -0.34
C ARG A 507 -10.18 -16.75 0.47
N LEU A 508 -9.52 -16.41 1.57
CA LEU A 508 -8.95 -17.41 2.47
C LEU A 508 -9.98 -17.89 3.50
N PRO A 509 -10.19 -19.21 3.67
CA PRO A 509 -10.95 -19.74 4.80
C PRO A 509 -10.43 -19.22 6.15
N GLY A 510 -11.35 -18.87 7.05
CA GLY A 510 -11.01 -18.28 8.34
C GLY A 510 -10.65 -16.78 8.29
N SER A 511 -10.72 -16.11 7.13
CA SER A 511 -10.71 -14.65 7.07
C SER A 511 -11.99 -14.04 7.65
N LEU A 512 -11.89 -12.83 8.18
CA LEU A 512 -13.06 -12.13 8.72
C LEU A 512 -14.06 -11.77 7.61
N THR A 513 -15.34 -11.89 7.94
CA THR A 513 -16.45 -11.41 7.12
C THR A 513 -17.55 -10.82 8.01
N LEU A 514 -18.36 -9.93 7.45
CA LEU A 514 -19.51 -9.36 8.11
C LEU A 514 -20.68 -10.35 8.03
N GLY A 515 -21.16 -10.78 9.18
CA GLY A 515 -22.30 -11.68 9.31
C GLY A 515 -23.63 -11.04 8.93
N PRO A 516 -24.71 -11.84 8.92
CA PRO A 516 -26.03 -11.42 8.44
C PRO A 516 -26.66 -10.28 9.26
N GLN A 517 -26.23 -10.05 10.52
CA GLN A 517 -26.72 -8.92 11.32
C GLN A 517 -26.02 -7.59 10.98
N GLY A 518 -25.02 -7.60 10.08
CA GLY A 518 -24.33 -6.40 9.62
C GLY A 518 -23.54 -5.69 10.71
N HIS A 519 -23.36 -4.37 10.57
CA HIS A 519 -22.60 -3.57 11.55
C HIS A 519 -23.34 -3.30 12.86
N ARG A 520 -24.65 -3.54 12.91
CA ARG A 520 -25.55 -3.13 14.00
C ARG A 520 -25.28 -1.69 14.47
N CYS A 521 -25.19 -0.79 13.50
CA CYS A 521 -24.93 0.64 13.74
C CYS A 521 -26.08 1.27 14.52
N THR A 522 -25.76 2.02 15.58
CA THR A 522 -26.72 2.82 16.35
C THR A 522 -26.19 4.24 16.56
N VAL A 523 -27.06 5.22 16.37
CA VAL A 523 -26.75 6.63 16.66
C VAL A 523 -27.19 6.91 18.09
N ALA A 524 -26.24 6.98 19.03
CA ALA A 524 -26.52 7.27 20.43
C ALA A 524 -26.77 8.76 20.68
N LYS A 525 -26.17 9.62 19.87
CA LYS A 525 -26.40 11.06 19.92
C LYS A 525 -26.20 11.68 18.55
N ASP A 526 -27.09 12.58 18.16
CA ASP A 526 -27.00 13.36 16.94
C ASP A 526 -27.58 14.76 17.16
N ASP A 527 -26.71 15.72 17.45
CA ASP A 527 -27.08 17.13 17.56
C ASP A 527 -27.26 17.80 16.18
N PHE A 528 -26.95 17.10 15.08
CA PHE A 528 -27.16 17.58 13.71
C PHE A 528 -28.57 17.29 13.19
N GLN A 529 -29.32 16.42 13.88
CA GLN A 529 -30.70 16.03 13.52
C GLN A 529 -30.76 15.50 12.08
N ALA A 530 -29.83 14.63 11.74
CA ALA A 530 -29.79 13.95 10.45
C ALA A 530 -30.81 12.79 10.42
N THR A 531 -31.05 12.26 9.23
CA THR A 531 -31.99 11.16 9.01
C THR A 531 -31.35 10.12 8.12
N TRP A 532 -31.51 8.84 8.47
CA TRP A 532 -31.09 7.73 7.62
C TRP A 532 -31.92 7.75 6.34
N ARG A 533 -31.24 7.72 5.20
CA ARG A 533 -31.85 7.51 3.89
C ARG A 533 -32.15 6.04 3.68
N GLU A 534 -32.95 5.76 2.66
CA GLU A 534 -33.12 4.41 2.17
C GLU A 534 -31.76 3.81 1.80
N THR A 535 -31.59 2.52 2.07
CA THR A 535 -30.36 1.80 1.76
C THR A 535 -30.22 1.70 0.25
N GLU A 536 -29.10 2.18 -0.29
CA GLU A 536 -28.79 2.10 -1.70
C GLU A 536 -28.18 0.74 -2.03
N VAL A 537 -28.63 0.10 -3.11
CA VAL A 537 -28.08 -1.16 -3.60
C VAL A 537 -27.07 -0.86 -4.71
N VAL A 538 -25.79 -1.08 -4.44
CA VAL A 538 -24.69 -0.75 -5.36
C VAL A 538 -23.92 -1.98 -5.86
N SER A 539 -24.44 -3.18 -5.59
CA SER A 539 -23.78 -4.47 -5.91
C SER A 539 -23.34 -4.63 -7.37
N ALA A 540 -24.02 -3.95 -8.31
CA ALA A 540 -23.76 -4.03 -9.75
C ALA A 540 -22.90 -2.87 -10.28
N ASP A 541 -22.62 -1.86 -9.46
CA ASP A 541 -21.82 -0.71 -9.85
C ASP A 541 -20.34 -0.96 -9.56
N ALA A 542 -19.54 -1.01 -10.63
CA ALA A 542 -18.10 -1.26 -10.57
C ALA A 542 -17.33 -0.20 -9.76
N THR A 543 -17.91 1.00 -9.60
CA THR A 543 -17.35 2.12 -8.84
C THR A 543 -17.17 1.77 -7.36
N TYR A 544 -18.02 0.90 -6.81
CA TYR A 544 -18.03 0.55 -5.38
C TYR A 544 -17.36 -0.79 -5.06
N ARG A 545 -16.47 -1.26 -5.94
CA ARG A 545 -15.61 -2.41 -5.67
C ARG A 545 -14.48 -2.03 -4.71
N THR A 546 -14.02 -2.99 -3.92
CA THR A 546 -12.90 -2.86 -2.97
C THR A 546 -11.69 -3.65 -3.48
N ASN A 547 -10.56 -3.60 -2.77
CA ASN A 547 -9.41 -4.46 -3.08
C ASN A 547 -9.66 -5.95 -2.76
N TYR A 548 -10.76 -6.27 -2.07
CA TYR A 548 -10.99 -7.58 -1.43
C TYR A 548 -12.31 -8.23 -1.82
N GLY A 549 -13.22 -7.50 -2.47
CA GLY A 549 -14.57 -7.90 -2.82
C GLY A 549 -15.38 -6.66 -3.22
N LYS A 550 -16.71 -6.69 -3.06
CA LYS A 550 -17.60 -5.59 -3.45
C LYS A 550 -18.45 -5.06 -2.31
N ILE A 551 -18.80 -3.78 -2.42
CA ILE A 551 -19.85 -3.19 -1.61
C ILE A 551 -21.19 -3.58 -2.21
N HIS A 552 -22.07 -4.08 -1.35
CA HIS A 552 -23.43 -4.43 -1.75
C HIS A 552 -24.40 -3.28 -1.50
N TYR A 553 -24.21 -2.58 -0.38
CA TYR A 553 -25.11 -1.54 0.07
C TYR A 553 -24.37 -0.32 0.63
N LEU A 554 -24.95 0.86 0.40
CA LEU A 554 -24.56 2.10 1.05
C LEU A 554 -25.70 2.62 1.90
N GLN A 555 -25.41 3.00 3.14
CA GLN A 555 -26.36 3.67 4.02
C GLN A 555 -25.84 5.07 4.35
N TYR A 556 -26.72 6.06 4.19
CA TYR A 556 -26.38 7.46 4.43
C TYR A 556 -27.22 8.03 5.55
N LEU A 557 -26.56 8.61 6.55
CA LEU A 557 -27.18 9.50 7.52
C LEU A 557 -26.94 10.93 7.02
N VAL A 558 -28.02 11.65 6.69
CA VAL A 558 -27.90 12.95 6.03
C VAL A 558 -28.80 14.02 6.63
N ARG A 559 -28.37 15.27 6.50
CA ARG A 559 -29.19 16.45 6.67
C ARG A 559 -29.01 17.33 5.44
N ASP A 560 -30.07 17.50 4.67
CA ASP A 560 -30.07 18.32 3.45
C ASP A 560 -30.78 19.67 3.63
N HIS A 561 -30.92 20.12 4.88
CA HIS A 561 -31.53 21.41 5.22
C HIS A 561 -30.66 22.17 6.24
N PRO A 562 -30.70 23.52 6.26
CA PRO A 562 -29.79 24.30 7.08
C PRO A 562 -29.92 24.06 8.59
N LEU A 563 -28.80 24.11 9.33
CA LEU A 563 -28.73 24.17 10.80
C LEU A 563 -27.90 25.38 11.22
N ILE A 564 -28.44 26.23 12.10
CA ILE A 564 -27.67 27.34 12.68
C ILE A 564 -26.85 26.82 13.85
N MET A 565 -25.53 26.73 13.65
CA MET A 565 -24.58 26.41 14.70
C MET A 565 -24.13 27.71 15.40
N ARG A 566 -24.10 27.67 16.73
CA ARG A 566 -23.79 28.82 17.60
C ARG A 566 -22.53 28.57 18.42
N PRO A 567 -21.69 29.61 18.63
CA PRO A 567 -20.49 29.50 19.44
C PRO A 567 -20.85 29.16 20.90
N GLY A 568 -19.98 28.42 21.57
CA GLY A 568 -20.20 27.94 22.95
C GLY A 568 -21.09 26.69 23.07
N HIS A 569 -21.76 26.27 21.99
CA HIS A 569 -22.47 24.99 21.94
C HIS A 569 -21.60 23.90 21.31
N VAL A 570 -21.53 22.73 21.94
CA VAL A 570 -20.83 21.54 21.41
C VAL A 570 -21.85 20.67 20.68
N TYR A 571 -21.70 20.55 19.36
CA TYR A 571 -22.54 19.70 18.52
C TYR A 571 -21.87 18.32 18.41
N ARG A 572 -22.56 17.27 18.87
CA ARG A 572 -22.01 15.91 18.89
C ARG A 572 -22.72 14.98 17.94
N LEU A 573 -21.93 14.11 17.31
CA LEU A 573 -22.37 12.83 16.76
C LEU A 573 -21.69 11.71 17.54
N ILE A 574 -22.46 10.78 18.10
CA ILE A 574 -21.97 9.57 18.75
C ILE A 574 -22.60 8.36 18.06
N VAL A 575 -21.77 7.53 17.44
CA VAL A 575 -22.17 6.33 16.72
C VAL A 575 -21.53 5.11 17.37
N ASN A 576 -22.30 4.06 17.58
CA ASN A 576 -21.82 2.78 18.09
C ASN A 576 -22.03 1.68 17.06
N PHE A 577 -21.08 0.75 17.04
CA PHE A 577 -21.05 -0.42 16.20
C PHE A 577 -20.86 -1.66 17.09
N ASP A 578 -21.67 -2.67 16.81
CA ASP A 578 -21.51 -4.01 17.35
C ASP A 578 -21.47 -4.95 16.13
N PRO A 579 -20.41 -4.92 15.31
CA PRO A 579 -20.37 -5.71 14.09
C PRO A 579 -20.57 -7.19 14.39
N ASP A 580 -21.37 -7.83 13.55
CA ASP A 580 -21.50 -9.28 13.51
C ASP A 580 -20.26 -9.85 12.84
N VAL A 581 -19.23 -10.13 13.63
CA VAL A 581 -17.95 -10.64 13.12
C VAL A 581 -18.07 -12.15 12.94
N ALA A 582 -18.01 -12.58 11.69
CA ALA A 582 -17.98 -13.99 11.32
C ALA A 582 -16.64 -14.35 10.67
N LEU A 583 -16.39 -15.65 10.53
CA LEU A 583 -15.28 -16.17 9.75
C LEU A 583 -15.84 -16.78 8.47
N ILE A 584 -15.10 -16.63 7.38
CA ILE A 584 -15.39 -17.31 6.12
C ILE A 584 -15.28 -18.81 6.35
N ASP A 585 -16.35 -19.54 6.06
CA ASP A 585 -16.39 -20.99 6.10
C ASP A 585 -15.39 -21.61 5.11
N SER A 586 -14.87 -22.78 5.48
CA SER A 586 -13.92 -23.56 4.68
C SER A 586 -14.56 -24.21 3.46
#